data_AF-A0A972BQR8-F1
#
_entry.id   AF-A0A972BQR8-F1
#
_cell.length_a   1.000
_cell.length_b   1.000
_cell.length_c   1.000
_cell.angle_alpha   90.00
_cell.angle_beta   90.00
_cell.angle_gamma   90.00
#
_symmetry.space_group_name_H-M   'P 1'
#
loop_
_entity.id
_entity.type
_entity.pdbx_description
1 polymer ?
#
loop_
_entity_poly.entity_id
_entity_poly.type
_entity_poly.pdbx_seq_one_letter_code
_entity_poly.pdbx_strand_id
1 'polypeptide(L)' 'REDLRNAMASMRGFEGITGTMSFDGQIGDPVKCAVIVKIDDAGEFTFHESVCP' A
#
# COMPACT_ATOMS: atom_id res chain seq x y z
N ARG A 1 9.02 -12.59 -19.90
CA ARG A 1 8.25 -12.80 -18.64
C ARG A 1 9.13 -12.51 -17.43
N GLU A 2 10.35 -13.03 -17.40
CA GLU A 2 11.29 -12.80 -16.31
C GLU A 2 11.63 -11.31 -16.11
N ASP A 3 11.93 -10.59 -17.19
CA ASP A 3 12.25 -9.15 -17.11
C ASP A 3 11.12 -8.32 -16.51
N LEU A 4 9.87 -8.64 -16.85
CA LEU A 4 8.70 -7.97 -16.28
C LEU A 4 8.57 -8.22 -14.78
N ARG A 5 8.78 -9.47 -14.34
CA ARG A 5 8.78 -9.82 -12.92
C ARG A 5 9.89 -9.06 -12.17
N ASN A 6 11.08 -8.99 -12.74
CA ASN A 6 12.23 -8.31 -12.12
C ASN A 6 12.01 -6.78 -12.08
N ALA A 7 11.39 -6.20 -13.11
CA ALA A 7 10.98 -4.80 -13.12
C ALA A 7 9.94 -4.49 -12.03
N MET A 8 8.95 -5.36 -11.84
CA MET A 8 7.96 -5.20 -10.76
C MET A 8 8.59 -5.30 -9.37
N ALA A 9 9.48 -6.28 -9.14
CA ALA A 9 10.16 -6.46 -7.86
C ALA A 9 11.07 -5.29 -7.47
N SER A 10 11.59 -4.54 -8.45
CA SER A 10 12.42 -3.34 -8.26
C SER A 10 11.62 -2.04 -8.22
N MET A 11 10.29 -2.10 -8.36
CA MET A 11 9.43 -0.91 -8.32
C MET A 11 9.46 -0.24 -6.95
N ARG A 12 9.61 1.09 -6.95
CA ARG A 12 9.63 1.94 -5.75
C ARG A 12 8.77 3.18 -6.00
N GLY A 13 7.98 3.58 -5.01
CA GLY A 13 7.24 4.84 -5.03
C GLY A 13 6.13 4.91 -6.09
N PHE A 14 5.50 3.78 -6.43
CA PHE A 14 4.38 3.78 -7.38
C PHE A 14 3.14 4.41 -6.73
N GLU A 15 2.62 5.48 -7.31
CA GLU A 15 1.43 6.21 -6.84
C GLU A 15 0.15 5.54 -7.36
N GLY A 16 -0.40 4.62 -6.58
CA GLY A 16 -1.64 3.93 -6.90
C GLY A 16 -2.87 4.57 -6.26
N ILE A 17 -4.06 4.12 -6.65
CA ILE A 17 -5.34 4.59 -6.06
C ILE A 17 -5.44 4.29 -4.55
N THR A 18 -4.73 3.26 -4.07
CA THR A 18 -4.69 2.85 -2.65
C THR A 18 -3.53 3.48 -1.88
N GLY A 19 -2.87 4.49 -2.46
CA GLY A 19 -1.68 5.15 -1.91
C GLY A 19 -0.38 4.71 -2.57
N THR A 20 0.72 5.29 -2.11
CA THR A 20 2.07 4.98 -2.61
C THR A 20 2.53 3.61 -2.11
N MET A 21 3.07 2.81 -3.04
CA MET A 21 3.58 1.48 -2.74
C MET A 21 4.99 1.26 -3.31
N SER A 22 5.73 0.35 -2.68
CA SER A 22 7.03 -0.13 -3.15
C SER A 22 7.12 -1.64 -2.95
N PHE A 23 7.81 -2.37 -3.80
CA PHE A 23 8.22 -3.75 -3.46
C PHE A 23 9.55 -3.69 -2.72
N ASP A 24 9.94 -4.71 -1.95
CA ASP A 24 11.28 -4.80 -1.36
C ASP A 24 12.20 -5.78 -2.12
N GLY A 25 11.62 -6.58 -3.01
CA GLY A 25 12.31 -7.59 -3.80
C GLY A 25 12.58 -8.91 -3.07
N GLN A 26 12.08 -9.09 -1.84
CA GLN A 26 12.32 -10.27 -1.02
C GLN A 26 11.10 -11.19 -0.95
N ILE A 27 9.96 -10.65 -0.51
CA ILE A 27 8.76 -11.43 -0.18
C ILE A 27 7.73 -11.43 -1.31
N GLY A 28 7.87 -10.49 -2.26
CA GLY A 28 6.94 -10.31 -3.38
C GLY A 28 5.69 -9.51 -3.03
N ASP A 29 5.54 -9.09 -1.78
CA ASP A 29 4.47 -8.23 -1.32
C ASP A 29 4.86 -6.74 -1.42
N PRO A 30 3.92 -5.85 -1.77
CA PRO A 30 4.16 -4.42 -1.76
C PRO A 30 4.11 -3.87 -0.32
N VAL A 31 5.13 -3.14 0.05
CA VAL A 31 5.20 -2.29 1.24
C VAL A 31 4.39 -1.02 0.98
N LYS A 32 3.38 -0.77 1.84
CA LYS A 32 2.52 0.42 1.81
C LYS A 32 2.00 0.74 3.21
N CYS A 33 1.58 1.98 3.42
CA CYS A 33 0.93 2.35 4.68
C CYS A 33 -0.47 1.70 4.80
N ALA A 34 -0.85 1.36 6.03
CA ALA A 34 -2.18 0.93 6.40
C ALA A 34 -3.02 2.15 6.83
N VAL A 35 -4.28 2.19 6.39
CA VAL A 35 -5.24 3.22 6.81
C VAL A 35 -6.21 2.59 7.80
N ILE A 36 -6.29 3.17 9.00
CA ILE A 36 -7.23 2.80 10.03
C ILE A 36 -8.45 3.70 9.89
N VAL A 37 -9.62 3.07 9.76
CA VAL A 37 -10.91 3.75 9.66
C VAL A 37 -11.74 3.47 10.91
N LYS A 38 -12.52 4.45 11.33
CA LYS A 38 -13.48 4.34 12.42
C LYS A 38 -14.89 4.49 11.88
N ILE A 39 -15.81 3.64 12.35
CA ILE A 39 -17.25 3.83 12.11
C ILE A 39 -17.76 4.80 13.18
N ASP A 40 -18.35 5.92 12.77
CA ASP A 40 -18.89 6.91 13.69
C ASP A 40 -20.31 6.57 14.17
N ASP A 41 -20.90 7.45 14.98
CA ASP A 41 -22.23 7.23 15.57
C ASP A 41 -23.35 7.26 14.52
N ALA A 42 -23.11 7.82 13.33
CA ALA A 42 -24.02 7.79 12.19
C ALA A 42 -23.84 6.53 11.32
N GLY A 43 -22.83 5.69 11.62
CA GLY A 43 -22.49 4.51 10.85
C GLY A 43 -21.60 4.79 9.64
N GLU A 44 -21.00 5.96 9.53
CA GLU A 44 -20.15 6.36 8.41
C GLU A 44 -18.68 6.00 8.65
N PHE A 45 -17.96 5.64 7.58
CA PHE A 45 -16.51 5.41 7.65
C PHE A 45 -15.77 6.74 7.69
N THR A 46 -15.11 7.01 8.82
CA THR A 46 -14.27 8.19 9.03
C THR A 46 -12.80 7.80 9.09
N PHE A 47 -11.93 8.65 8.54
CA PHE A 47 -10.49 8.47 8.66
C PHE A 47 -10.06 8.64 10.12
N HIS A 48 -9.29 7.68 10.64
CA HIS A 48 -8.72 7.77 11.97
C HIS A 48 -7.23 8.11 11.92
N GLU A 49 -6.43 7.24 11.33
CA GLU A 49 -4.99 7.43 11.20
C GLU A 49 -4.40 6.57 10.07
N SER A 50 -3.16 6.87 9.68
CA SER A 50 -2.37 6.07 8.75
C SER A 50 -1.06 5.63 9.39
N VAL A 51 -0.80 4.33 9.41
CA VAL A 51 0.43 3.74 9.97
C VAL A 51 1.28 3.20 8.83
N CYS A 52 2.50 3.69 8.74
CA CYS A 52 3.47 3.22 7.75
C CYS A 52 4.47 2.25 8.40
N PRO A 53 4.88 1.18 7.70
CA PRO A 53 5.95 0.30 8.15
C PRO A 53 7.32 0.99 8.18
#